data_AF-A0A0P0VKG8-F1
#
_entry.id   AF-A0A0P0VKG8-F1
#
_cell.length_a   1.000
_cell.length_b   1.000
_cell.length_c   1.000
_cell.angle_alpha   90.00
_cell.angle_beta   90.00
_cell.angle_gamma   90.00
#
_symmetry.space_group_name_H-M   'P 1'
#
loop_
_entity.id
_entity.type
_entity.pdbx_description
1 polymer ?
#
loop_
_entity_poly.entity_id
_entity_poly.type
_entity_poly.pdbx_seq_one_letter_code
_entity_poly.pdbx_strand_id
1 'polypeptide(L)'
;MHAMGPFIGQGGSAGLEDAVVLARSLSSAAAGDGRAPPRQQLRDDAVGAAIDEYVAERRRRATTLCLHSFAIGTLLTTRWLAVKLACVAVLALLGGDSRRDADYDCGRL
;
A
#
# COMPACT_ATOMS: atom_id res chain seq x y z
N MET A 1 5.91 2.11 3.04
CA MET A 1 5.73 3.15 4.09
C MET A 1 5.06 2.58 5.37
N HIS A 2 5.45 1.38 5.84
CA HIS A 2 4.66 0.65 6.86
C HIS A 2 5.43 -0.51 7.45
N ALA A 3 5.69 -0.45 8.76
CA ALA A 3 5.99 -1.64 9.55
C ALA A 3 4.67 -2.34 9.85
N MET A 4 4.56 -3.61 9.46
CA MET A 4 3.41 -4.45 9.76
C MET A 4 3.86 -5.68 10.55
N GLY A 5 2.95 -6.25 11.35
CA GLY A 5 3.21 -7.53 11.99
C GLY A 5 3.55 -8.59 10.93
N PRO A 6 4.44 -9.55 11.23
CA PRO A 6 4.88 -10.55 10.25
C PRO A 6 3.81 -11.62 9.97
N PHE A 7 2.62 -11.50 10.54
CA PHE A 7 1.59 -12.55 10.59
C PHE A 7 0.98 -12.93 9.23
N ILE A 8 1.14 -12.08 8.22
CA ILE A 8 0.69 -12.36 6.84
C ILE A 8 1.85 -12.51 5.85
N GLY A 9 3.10 -12.30 6.28
CA GLY A 9 4.27 -12.42 5.40
C GLY A 9 4.35 -11.42 4.23
N GLN A 10 3.47 -10.41 4.17
CA GLN A 10 3.34 -9.50 3.02
C GLN A 10 4.29 -8.29 3.04
N GLY A 11 5.08 -8.10 4.09
CA GLY A 11 5.91 -6.90 4.23
C GLY A 11 6.89 -6.67 3.07
N GLY A 12 7.51 -7.75 2.57
CA GLY A 12 8.41 -7.70 1.42
C GLY A 12 7.70 -7.38 0.11
N SER A 13 6.63 -8.12 -0.20
CA SER A 13 5.80 -7.91 -1.40
C SER A 13 5.23 -6.48 -1.44
N ALA A 14 4.70 -5.99 -0.32
CA ALA A 14 4.20 -4.63 -0.22
C ALA A 14 5.29 -3.58 -0.50
N GLY A 15 6.55 -3.86 -0.13
CA GLY A 15 7.68 -3.00 -0.46
C GLY A 15 8.01 -2.99 -1.96
N LEU A 16 7.91 -4.13 -2.65
CA LEU A 16 8.10 -4.21 -4.09
C LEU A 16 6.97 -3.49 -4.85
N GLU A 17 5.73 -3.68 -4.43
CA GLU A 17 4.59 -2.94 -4.95
C GLU A 17 4.75 -1.42 -4.77
N ASP A 18 5.18 -0.97 -3.58
CA ASP A 18 5.48 0.45 -3.31
C ASP A 18 6.50 0.99 -4.33
N ALA A 19 7.56 0.22 -4.61
CA ALA A 19 8.63 0.63 -5.53
C ALA A 19 8.13 0.76 -6.97
N VAL A 20 7.31 -0.18 -7.46
CA VAL A 20 6.74 -0.13 -8.82
C VAL A 20 5.78 1.04 -8.96
N VAL A 21 4.86 1.22 -8.02
CA VAL A 21 3.88 2.32 -8.06
C VAL A 21 4.60 3.67 -7.97
N LEU A 22 5.58 3.81 -7.09
CA LEU A 22 6.38 5.03 -6.98
C LEU A 22 7.15 5.32 -8.27
N ALA A 23 7.78 4.31 -8.88
CA ALA A 23 8.50 4.48 -10.14
C ALA A 23 7.57 5.00 -11.26
N ARG A 24 6.35 4.45 -11.35
CA ARG A 24 5.33 4.87 -12.30
C ARG A 24 4.80 6.28 -12.03
N SER A 25 4.54 6.63 -10.77
CA SER A 25 4.12 7.99 -10.41
C SER A 25 5.24 9.01 -10.70
N LEU A 26 6.51 8.65 -10.48
CA LEU A 26 7.62 9.54 -10.80
C LEU A 26 7.89 9.64 -12.30
N SER A 27 7.67 8.57 -13.08
CA SER A 27 7.86 8.62 -14.53
C SER A 27 6.87 9.55 -15.22
N SER A 28 5.63 9.65 -14.73
CA SER A 28 4.66 10.63 -15.24
C SER A 28 5.11 12.08 -14.98
N ALA A 29 5.73 12.36 -13.82
CA ALA A 29 6.30 13.66 -13.52
C ALA A 29 7.57 13.97 -14.33
N ALA A 30 8.38 12.94 -14.66
CA ALA A 30 9.61 13.10 -15.43
C ALA A 30 9.37 13.25 -16.94
N ALA A 31 8.28 12.70 -17.48
CA ALA A 31 8.04 12.65 -18.91
C ALA A 31 8.02 14.04 -19.57
N GLY A 32 7.45 15.04 -18.90
CA GLY A 32 7.35 16.42 -19.42
C GLY A 32 6.61 16.52 -20.76
N ASP A 33 6.04 17.68 -21.07
CA ASP A 33 5.24 17.84 -22.31
C ASP A 33 6.10 18.00 -23.59
N GLY A 34 7.32 17.43 -23.62
CA GLY A 34 8.29 17.65 -24.70
C GLY A 34 8.81 19.09 -24.84
N ARG A 35 8.50 19.96 -23.87
CA ARG A 35 9.01 21.34 -23.80
C ARG A 35 10.30 21.43 -23.00
N ALA A 36 11.06 22.50 -23.26
CA ALA A 36 12.35 22.82 -22.62
C ALA A 36 12.36 22.53 -21.11
N PRO A 37 13.50 22.12 -20.53
CA PRO A 37 13.58 21.61 -19.16
C PRO A 37 12.87 22.57 -18.19
N PRO A 38 11.92 22.08 -17.37
CA PRO A 38 11.16 22.94 -16.49
C PRO A 38 12.12 23.62 -15.51
N ARG A 39 11.81 24.86 -15.12
CA ARG A 39 12.50 25.52 -14.00
C ARG A 39 12.51 24.57 -12.81
N GLN A 40 13.60 24.54 -12.04
CA GLN A 40 13.79 23.60 -10.94
C GLN A 40 12.58 23.52 -10.00
N GLN A 41 11.97 24.65 -9.69
CA GLN A 41 10.77 24.74 -8.87
C GLN A 41 9.56 24.00 -9.45
N LEU A 42 9.33 24.08 -10.78
CA LEU A 42 8.28 23.31 -11.47
C LEU A 42 8.56 21.80 -11.46
N ARG A 43 9.84 21.40 -11.49
CA ARG A 43 10.22 19.99 -11.35
C ARG A 43 9.95 19.49 -9.94
N ASP A 44 10.29 20.27 -8.94
CA ASP A 44 10.06 19.92 -7.53
C ASP A 44 8.55 19.81 -7.23
N ASP A 45 7.73 20.73 -7.76
CA ASP A 45 6.27 20.67 -7.65
C ASP A 45 5.68 19.43 -8.36
N ALA A 46 6.18 19.09 -9.55
CA ALA A 46 5.74 17.91 -10.29
C ALA A 46 6.12 16.61 -9.56
N VAL A 47 7.33 16.54 -8.98
CA VAL A 47 7.76 15.40 -8.16
C VAL A 47 6.91 15.30 -6.89
N GLY A 48 6.60 16.43 -6.24
CA GLY A 48 5.71 16.47 -5.08
C GLY A 48 4.33 15.90 -5.40
N ALA A 49 3.71 16.35 -6.50
CA ALA A 49 2.42 15.86 -6.96
C ALA A 49 2.44 14.35 -7.28
N ALA A 50 3.51 13.85 -7.90
CA ALA A 50 3.69 12.42 -8.15
C ALA A 50 3.81 11.60 -6.84
N ILE A 51 4.53 12.12 -5.84
CA ILE A 51 4.61 11.46 -4.54
C ILE A 51 3.24 11.44 -3.86
N ASP A 52 2.47 12.53 -3.92
CA ASP A 52 1.13 12.59 -3.37
C ASP A 52 0.17 11.60 -4.03
N GLU A 53 0.27 11.43 -5.36
CA GLU A 53 -0.48 10.41 -6.10
C GLU A 53 -0.11 8.99 -5.65
N TYR A 54 1.19 8.69 -5.54
CA TYR A 54 1.68 7.42 -5.00
C TYR A 54 1.14 7.15 -3.59
N VAL A 55 1.18 8.16 -2.71
CA VAL A 55 0.67 8.04 -1.33
C VAL A 55 -0.84 7.81 -1.35
N ALA A 56 -1.59 8.53 -2.17
CA ALA A 56 -3.04 8.38 -2.27
C ALA A 56 -3.43 6.97 -2.73
N GLU A 57 -2.70 6.39 -3.68
CA GLU A 57 -2.92 5.02 -4.16
C GLU A 57 -2.57 3.98 -3.09
N ARG A 58 -1.38 4.07 -2.48
CA ARG A 58 -0.88 3.02 -1.57
C ARG A 58 -1.43 3.11 -0.17
N ARG A 59 -1.87 4.29 0.30
CA ARG A 59 -2.30 4.46 1.70
C ARG A 59 -3.45 3.52 2.07
N ARG A 60 -4.48 3.38 1.23
CA ARG A 60 -5.59 2.46 1.51
C ARG A 60 -5.11 1.02 1.62
N ARG A 61 -4.33 0.57 0.63
CA ARG A 61 -3.78 -0.79 0.57
C ARG A 61 -2.92 -1.11 1.80
N ALA A 62 -2.00 -0.21 2.13
CA ALA A 62 -1.14 -0.33 3.30
C ALA A 62 -1.95 -0.40 4.60
N THR A 63 -2.95 0.46 4.77
CA THR A 63 -3.80 0.44 5.97
C THR A 63 -4.58 -0.87 6.10
N THR A 64 -5.10 -1.41 5.00
CA THR A 64 -5.78 -2.70 4.98
C THR A 64 -4.84 -3.83 5.37
N LEU A 65 -3.63 -3.90 4.80
CA LEU A 65 -2.64 -4.93 5.13
C LEU A 65 -2.19 -4.87 6.59
N CYS A 66 -1.93 -3.67 7.12
CA CYS A 66 -1.58 -3.49 8.52
C CYS A 66 -2.70 -3.96 9.45
N LEU A 67 -3.95 -3.59 9.15
CA LEU A 67 -5.10 -3.98 9.96
C LEU A 67 -5.37 -5.49 9.86
N HIS A 68 -5.17 -6.09 8.68
CA HIS A 68 -5.26 -7.54 8.46
C HIS A 68 -4.23 -8.28 9.33
N SER A 69 -2.96 -7.86 9.26
CA SER A 69 -1.88 -8.44 10.07
C SER A 69 -2.13 -8.28 11.56
N PHE A 70 -2.58 -7.11 12.00
CA PHE A 70 -2.91 -6.86 13.40
C PHE A 70 -4.06 -7.75 13.90
N ALA A 71 -5.12 -7.89 13.10
CA ALA A 71 -6.26 -8.72 13.45
C ALA A 71 -5.87 -10.21 13.55
N ILE A 72 -5.04 -10.71 12.62
CA ILE A 72 -4.51 -12.08 12.69
C ILE A 72 -3.61 -12.24 13.92
N GLY A 73 -2.68 -11.32 14.17
CA GLY A 73 -1.80 -11.38 15.34
C GLY A 73 -2.58 -11.39 16.66
N THR A 74 -3.63 -10.57 16.75
CA THR A 74 -4.52 -10.52 17.92
C THR A 74 -5.34 -11.80 18.06
N LEU A 75 -5.87 -12.33 16.95
CA LEU A 75 -6.63 -13.58 16.92
C LEU A 75 -5.80 -14.78 17.42
N LEU A 76 -4.52 -14.82 17.04
CA LEU A 76 -3.57 -15.88 17.45
C LEU A 76 -3.16 -15.78 18.93
N THR A 77 -3.09 -14.57 19.48
CA THR A 77 -2.52 -14.34 20.83
C THR A 77 -3.59 -14.21 21.92
N THR A 78 -4.81 -13.79 21.58
CA THR A 78 -5.85 -13.54 22.59
C THR A 78 -6.46 -14.84 23.13
N ARG A 79 -6.73 -14.86 24.45
CA ARG A 79 -7.51 -15.93 25.11
C ARG A 79 -9.01 -15.68 25.09
N TRP A 80 -9.44 -14.45 24.84
CA TRP A 80 -10.83 -14.02 25.05
C TRP A 80 -11.66 -14.31 23.81
N LEU A 81 -12.70 -15.13 23.95
CA LEU A 81 -13.51 -15.60 22.82
C LEU A 81 -14.23 -14.45 22.09
N ALA A 82 -14.71 -13.44 22.84
CA ALA A 82 -15.32 -12.25 22.27
C ALA A 82 -14.35 -11.46 21.38
N VAL A 83 -13.07 -11.34 21.80
CA VAL A 83 -12.04 -10.67 21.00
C VAL A 83 -11.74 -11.47 19.73
N LYS A 84 -11.70 -12.81 19.82
CA LYS A 84 -11.55 -13.66 18.63
C LYS A 84 -12.70 -13.45 17.64
N LEU A 85 -13.94 -13.43 18.11
CA LEU A 85 -15.11 -13.18 17.25
C LEU A 85 -15.04 -11.79 16.61
N ALA A 86 -14.66 -10.76 17.36
CA ALA A 86 -14.45 -9.42 16.82
C ALA A 86 -13.36 -9.41 15.74
N CYS A 87 -12.21 -10.07 15.96
CA CYS A 87 -11.16 -10.20 14.96
C CYS A 87 -11.66 -10.93 13.70
N VAL A 88 -12.39 -12.03 13.84
CA VAL A 88 -12.97 -12.76 12.69
C VAL A 88 -13.94 -11.87 11.91
N ALA A 89 -14.78 -11.09 12.59
CA ALA A 89 -15.69 -10.14 11.93
C ALA A 89 -14.93 -9.05 11.17
N VAL A 90 -13.87 -8.48 11.79
CA VAL A 90 -13.00 -7.49 11.13
C VAL A 90 -12.36 -8.11 9.87
N LEU A 91 -11.79 -9.31 9.96
CA LEU A 91 -11.20 -10.01 8.83
C LEU A 91 -12.20 -10.25 7.70
N ALA A 92 -13.42 -10.67 8.03
CA ALA A 92 -14.49 -10.85 7.06
C ALA A 92 -14.85 -9.53 6.33
N LEU A 93 -14.88 -8.41 7.06
CA LEU A 93 -15.16 -7.08 6.50
C LEU A 93 -14.02 -6.55 5.63
N LEU A 94 -12.77 -6.85 5.96
CA LEU A 94 -11.61 -6.44 5.16
C LEU A 94 -11.52 -7.17 3.81
N GLY A 95 -12.33 -8.22 3.60
CA GLY A 95 -12.38 -9.01 2.38
C GLY A 95 -11.58 -10.30 2.53
N GLY A 96 -12.28 -11.41 2.70
CA GLY A 96 -11.71 -12.75 2.92
C GLY A 96 -11.00 -13.38 1.72
N ASP A 97 -10.87 -12.67 0.60
CA ASP A 97 -10.12 -13.16 -0.54
C ASP A 97 -8.63 -12.91 -0.32
N SER A 98 -7.97 -13.86 0.35
CA SER A 98 -6.50 -13.92 0.46
C SER A 98 -5.80 -13.83 -0.90
N ARG A 99 -6.51 -14.06 -2.01
CA ARG A 99 -6.02 -13.85 -3.39
C ARG A 99 -5.92 -12.40 -3.82
N ARG A 100 -6.73 -11.48 -3.25
CA ARG A 100 -6.59 -10.04 -3.56
C ARG A 100 -5.25 -9.48 -3.14
N ASP A 101 -4.57 -10.15 -2.20
CA ASP A 101 -3.22 -9.77 -1.81
C ASP A 101 -2.16 -10.22 -2.80
N ALA A 102 -2.38 -11.30 -3.54
CA ALA A 102 -1.45 -11.84 -4.53
C ALA A 102 -1.70 -11.28 -5.95
N ASP A 103 -2.95 -10.98 -6.29
CA ASP A 103 -3.35 -10.45 -7.60
C ASP A 103 -3.34 -8.90 -7.64
N TYR A 104 -2.44 -8.25 -6.89
CA TYR A 104 -2.36 -6.79 -6.95
C TYR A 104 -1.69 -6.33 -8.25
N ASP A 105 -2.50 -5.77 -9.15
CA ASP A 105 -2.02 -5.15 -10.38
C ASP A 105 -1.34 -3.81 -10.07
N CYS A 106 -0.01 -3.80 -10.18
CA CYS A 106 0.80 -2.58 -10.03
C CYS A 106 0.72 -1.66 -11.25
N GLY A 107 -0.08 -2.02 -12.26
CA GLY A 107 -0.21 -1.36 -13.55
C GLY A 107 1.02 -1.53 -14.44
N ARG A 108 0.97 -0.88 -15.62
CA ARG A 108 2.09 -0.85 -16.56
C ARG A 108 3.10 0.25 -16.21
N LEU A 109 4.36 -0.09 -16.39
CA LEU A 109 5.51 0.82 -16.49
C LEU A 109 5.67 1.32 -17.92
#